data_AF-A0A819Q6X0-F1
#
_entry.id   AF-A0A819Q6X0-F1
#
_cell.length_a   1.000
_cell.length_b   1.000
_cell.length_c   1.000
_cell.angle_alpha   90.00
_cell.angle_beta   90.00
_cell.angle_gamma   90.00
#
_symmetry.space_group_name_H-M   'P 1'
#
loop_
_entity.id
_entity.type
_entity.pdbx_description
1 polymer ?
#
loop_
_entity_poly.entity_id
_entity_poly.type
_entity_poly.pdbx_seq_one_letter_code
_entity_poly.pdbx_strand_id
1 'polypeptide(L)'
;TLHPNQPYLRISQEYYRLRNTLVDCELFLIRILGFHFQFNHPNKYLLHYFDTLSKWMTITPSTPIKNNINIIDIAMSILQDTYYDFTLIKDFSPQHIAIAIIYLVIKTYGLNIPGVTTDEEHINWMKVFSSTITADILVKIITRINTLYKYVERTLEHSSSATKSHS
;
A
#
# COMPACT_ATOMS: atom_id res chain seq x y z
N THR A 1 3.28 1.04 -33.50
CA THR A 1 4.68 0.68 -33.17
C THR A 1 5.31 1.83 -32.41
N LEU A 2 6.02 1.59 -31.30
CA LEU A 2 6.32 2.65 -30.30
C LEU A 2 7.18 3.81 -30.82
N HIS A 3 7.92 3.68 -31.93
CA HIS A 3 8.57 4.81 -32.62
C HIS A 3 8.60 4.56 -34.14
N PRO A 4 7.81 5.28 -34.96
CA PRO A 4 7.73 5.07 -36.42
C PRO A 4 9.04 5.34 -37.18
N ASN A 5 9.90 6.21 -36.64
CA ASN A 5 11.10 6.73 -37.31
C ASN A 5 12.42 6.20 -36.73
N GLN A 6 12.37 5.31 -35.75
CA GLN A 6 13.59 4.68 -35.22
C GLN A 6 13.85 3.36 -35.93
N PRO A 7 15.12 3.02 -36.22
CA PRO A 7 15.47 1.71 -36.74
C PRO A 7 15.01 0.64 -35.75
N TYR A 8 14.51 -0.48 -36.27
CA TYR A 8 14.16 -1.65 -35.45
C TYR A 8 15.30 -1.99 -34.51
N LEU A 9 14.97 -2.39 -33.26
CA LEU A 9 15.95 -2.85 -32.29
C LEU A 9 16.74 -4.00 -32.93
N ARG A 10 17.98 -3.73 -33.35
CA ARG A 10 18.82 -4.75 -33.98
C ARG A 10 19.15 -5.79 -32.92
N ILE A 11 18.85 -7.04 -33.22
CA ILE A 11 19.34 -8.19 -32.43
C ILE A 11 20.86 -8.24 -32.64
N SER A 12 21.55 -7.45 -31.85
CA SER A 12 22.99 -7.29 -31.86
C SER A 12 23.61 -8.11 -30.74
N GLN A 13 24.94 -8.17 -30.73
CA GLN A 13 25.69 -8.79 -29.63
C GLN A 13 25.32 -8.19 -28.26
N GLU A 14 24.99 -6.90 -28.20
CA GLU A 14 24.57 -6.23 -26.96
C GLU A 14 23.23 -6.76 -26.43
N TYR A 15 22.29 -7.09 -27.31
CA TYR A 15 21.03 -7.72 -26.91
C TYR A 15 21.28 -9.08 -26.26
N TYR A 16 22.12 -9.92 -26.88
CA TYR A 16 22.47 -11.23 -26.33
C TYR A 16 23.23 -11.11 -25.01
N ARG A 17 24.13 -10.13 -24.90
CA ARG A 17 24.85 -9.83 -23.66
C ARG A 17 23.89 -9.46 -22.53
N LEU A 18 22.99 -8.51 -22.77
CA LEU A 18 21.99 -8.08 -21.79
C LEU A 18 21.08 -9.23 -21.38
N ARG A 19 20.60 -10.03 -22.35
CA ARG A 19 19.78 -11.21 -22.09
C ARG A 19 20.49 -12.19 -21.16
N ASN A 20 21.76 -12.49 -21.40
CA ASN A 20 22.52 -13.41 -20.56
C ASN A 20 22.70 -12.84 -19.14
N THR A 21 23.07 -11.56 -19.02
CA THR A 21 23.18 -10.90 -17.71
C THR A 21 21.85 -10.90 -16.95
N LEU A 22 20.72 -10.70 -17.64
CA LEU A 22 19.40 -10.74 -17.00
C LEU A 22 19.08 -12.15 -16.46
N VAL A 23 19.37 -13.21 -17.22
CA VAL A 23 19.17 -14.60 -16.78
C VAL A 23 20.09 -14.93 -15.60
N ASP A 24 21.34 -14.46 -15.63
CA ASP A 24 22.28 -14.63 -14.52
C ASP A 24 21.80 -13.91 -13.25
N CYS A 25 21.31 -12.66 -13.40
CA CYS A 25 20.71 -11.88 -12.32
C CYS A 25 19.46 -12.56 -11.76
N GLU A 26 18.59 -13.09 -12.62
CA GLU A 26 17.40 -13.83 -12.21
C GLU A 26 17.79 -15.04 -11.37
N LEU A 27 18.67 -15.91 -11.88
CA LEU A 27 19.11 -17.09 -11.15
C LEU A 27 19.79 -16.73 -9.81
N PHE A 28 20.55 -15.64 -9.79
CA PHE A 28 21.17 -15.11 -8.57
C PHE A 28 20.13 -14.67 -7.53
N LEU A 29 19.12 -13.90 -7.93
CA LEU A 29 18.03 -13.46 -7.05
C LEU A 29 17.22 -14.64 -6.50
N ILE A 30 16.92 -15.62 -7.36
CA ILE A 30 16.21 -16.85 -6.98
C ILE A 30 16.98 -17.61 -5.89
N ARG A 31 18.31 -17.71 -6.02
CA ARG A 31 19.18 -18.34 -5.01
C ARG A 31 19.20 -17.57 -3.70
N ILE A 32 19.24 -16.23 -3.73
CA ILE A 32 19.16 -15.40 -2.52
C ILE A 32 17.83 -15.63 -1.79
N LEU A 33 16.73 -15.71 -2.55
CA LEU A 33 15.39 -15.99 -2.02
C LEU A 33 15.21 -17.45 -1.60
N GLY A 34 16.23 -18.30 -1.77
CA GLY A 34 16.18 -19.72 -1.43
C GLY A 34 15.10 -20.49 -2.21
N PHE A 35 14.71 -20.03 -3.41
CA PHE A 35 13.59 -20.58 -4.19
C PHE A 35 12.21 -20.48 -3.50
N HIS A 36 12.05 -19.57 -2.52
CA HIS A 36 10.78 -19.33 -1.84
C HIS A 36 10.05 -18.14 -2.49
N PHE A 37 9.11 -18.42 -3.38
CA PHE A 37 8.31 -17.40 -4.09
C PHE A 37 6.87 -17.25 -3.58
N GLN A 38 6.52 -17.98 -2.52
CA GLN A 38 5.18 -17.92 -1.96
C GLN A 38 5.15 -16.91 -0.82
N PHE A 39 4.45 -15.81 -1.04
CA PHE A 39 4.26 -14.76 -0.05
C PHE A 39 2.82 -14.29 -0.08
N ASN A 40 2.28 -14.08 1.12
CA ASN A 40 0.92 -13.60 1.29
C ASN A 40 0.94 -12.07 1.25
N HIS A 41 0.26 -11.49 0.27
CA HIS A 41 0.14 -10.04 0.16
C HIS A 41 -1.02 -9.49 0.98
N PRO A 42 -0.88 -8.30 1.59
CA PRO A 42 -1.98 -7.60 2.24
C PRO A 42 -3.15 -7.32 1.29
N ASN A 43 -2.89 -7.17 -0.02
CA ASN A 43 -3.89 -6.88 -1.06
C ASN A 43 -5.07 -7.87 -1.03
N LYS A 44 -4.77 -9.16 -0.84
CA LYS A 44 -5.79 -10.22 -0.82
C LYS A 44 -6.75 -10.05 0.36
N TYR A 45 -6.21 -9.69 1.51
CA TYR A 45 -6.98 -9.47 2.74
C TYR A 45 -7.74 -8.16 2.69
N LEU A 46 -7.11 -7.10 2.18
CA LEU A 46 -7.71 -5.78 2.06
C LEU A 46 -9.02 -5.83 1.27
N LEU A 47 -9.01 -6.45 0.08
CA LEU A 47 -10.20 -6.56 -0.77
C LEU A 47 -11.31 -7.38 -0.10
N HIS A 48 -10.96 -8.52 0.51
CA HIS A 48 -11.94 -9.39 1.16
C HIS A 48 -12.59 -8.72 2.39
N TYR A 49 -11.79 -8.06 3.22
CA TYR A 49 -12.28 -7.35 4.40
C TYR A 49 -13.10 -6.12 4.00
N PHE A 50 -12.66 -5.40 2.98
CA PHE A 50 -13.40 -4.25 2.49
C PHE A 50 -14.74 -4.65 1.86
N ASP A 51 -14.83 -5.71 1.06
CA ASP A 51 -16.11 -6.18 0.50
C ASP A 51 -17.10 -6.66 1.58
N THR A 52 -16.58 -7.20 2.67
CA THR A 52 -17.41 -7.58 3.82
C THR A 52 -17.91 -6.34 4.57
N LEU A 53 -17.05 -5.34 4.77
CA LEU A 53 -17.37 -4.11 5.49
C LEU A 53 -18.17 -3.11 4.65
N SER A 54 -18.02 -3.09 3.33
CA SER A 54 -18.75 -2.18 2.43
C SER A 54 -20.26 -2.35 2.55
N LYS A 55 -20.70 -3.57 2.85
CA LYS A 55 -22.10 -3.91 3.11
C LYS A 55 -22.61 -3.35 4.45
N TRP A 56 -21.70 -3.03 5.37
CA TRP A 56 -22.02 -2.58 6.73
C TRP A 56 -21.79 -1.09 6.92
N MET A 57 -20.91 -0.48 6.13
CA MET A 57 -20.59 0.95 6.22
C MET A 57 -21.73 1.80 5.65
N THR A 58 -22.27 2.70 6.48
CA THR A 58 -23.24 3.70 6.03
C THR A 58 -22.53 5.03 5.84
N ILE A 59 -22.70 5.64 4.68
CA ILE A 59 -22.21 6.99 4.40
C ILE A 59 -23.08 7.97 5.21
N THR A 60 -22.48 8.64 6.20
CA THR A 60 -23.19 9.66 6.96
C THR A 60 -23.46 10.88 6.05
N PRO A 61 -24.64 11.51 6.09
CA PRO A 61 -24.99 12.65 5.23
C PRO A 61 -24.10 13.89 5.39
N SER A 62 -23.24 13.96 6.41
CA SER A 62 -22.24 15.01 6.64
C SER A 62 -20.90 14.77 5.93
N THR A 63 -20.71 13.61 5.30
CA THR A 63 -19.43 13.28 4.65
C THR A 63 -19.32 13.97 3.29
N PRO A 64 -18.19 14.63 2.98
CA PRO A 64 -17.95 15.28 1.71
C PRO A 64 -17.56 14.25 0.64
N ILE A 65 -18.31 13.16 0.49
CA ILE A 65 -18.20 12.29 -0.69
C ILE A 65 -18.97 12.97 -1.81
N LYS A 66 -18.51 14.17 -2.18
CA LYS A 66 -19.14 15.02 -3.17
C LYS A 66 -18.82 14.57 -4.60
N ASN A 67 -17.87 13.65 -4.77
CA ASN A 67 -17.37 13.18 -6.05
C ASN A 67 -17.19 11.66 -6.03
N ASN A 68 -17.31 11.03 -7.20
CA ASN A 68 -17.18 9.60 -7.51
C ASN A 68 -15.82 8.95 -7.12
N ILE A 69 -15.36 9.13 -5.89
CA ILE A 69 -14.09 8.59 -5.42
C ILE A 69 -14.37 7.25 -4.74
N ASN A 70 -13.87 6.17 -5.35
CA ASN A 70 -13.97 4.85 -4.75
C ASN A 70 -13.03 4.77 -3.55
N ILE A 71 -13.59 4.59 -2.36
CA ILE A 71 -12.84 4.41 -1.10
C ILE A 71 -11.84 3.24 -1.19
N ILE A 72 -12.18 2.22 -1.99
CA ILE A 72 -11.31 1.07 -2.29
C ILE A 72 -10.03 1.51 -3.00
N ASP A 73 -10.13 2.39 -4.00
CA ASP A 73 -8.98 2.83 -4.79
C ASP A 73 -7.99 3.63 -3.92
N ILE A 74 -8.51 4.37 -2.95
CA ILE A 74 -7.68 5.07 -1.95
C ILE A 74 -7.00 4.08 -1.01
N ALA A 75 -7.74 3.11 -0.47
CA ALA A 75 -7.16 2.08 0.40
C ALA A 75 -6.07 1.27 -0.33
N MET A 76 -6.29 0.95 -1.60
CA MET A 76 -5.30 0.29 -2.45
C MET A 76 -4.09 1.17 -2.75
N SER A 77 -4.30 2.47 -2.99
CA SER A 77 -3.20 3.44 -3.16
C SER A 77 -2.33 3.54 -1.91
N ILE A 78 -2.95 3.68 -0.72
CA ILE A 78 -2.22 3.70 0.55
C ILE A 78 -1.45 2.39 0.75
N LEU A 79 -2.05 1.25 0.39
CA LEU A 79 -1.38 -0.04 0.47
C LEU A 79 -0.17 -0.12 -0.48
N GLN A 80 -0.28 0.40 -1.70
CA GLN A 80 0.85 0.50 -2.63
C GLN A 80 2.00 1.31 -2.02
N ASP A 81 1.68 2.42 -1.36
CA ASP A 81 2.68 3.26 -0.72
C ASP A 81 3.41 2.51 0.41
N THR A 82 2.73 1.61 1.14
CA THR A 82 3.41 0.82 2.19
C THR A 82 4.49 -0.11 1.66
N TYR A 83 4.51 -0.45 0.36
CA TYR A 83 5.59 -1.27 -0.23
C TYR A 83 6.91 -0.52 -0.37
N TYR A 84 6.92 0.81 -0.27
CA TYR A 84 8.16 1.58 -0.20
C TYR A 84 8.92 1.35 1.11
N ASP A 85 8.21 1.00 2.20
CA ASP A 85 8.82 0.60 3.45
C ASP A 85 8.86 -0.93 3.57
N PHE A 86 9.96 -1.54 3.12
CA PHE A 86 10.18 -2.98 3.22
C PHE A 86 10.09 -3.50 4.67
N THR A 87 10.44 -2.68 5.66
CA THR A 87 10.37 -3.09 7.07
C THR A 87 8.92 -3.25 7.52
N LEU A 88 7.99 -2.44 6.98
CA LEU A 88 6.55 -2.54 7.23
C LEU A 88 6.00 -3.93 6.91
N ILE A 89 6.31 -4.41 5.71
CA ILE A 89 5.80 -5.69 5.21
C ILE A 89 6.49 -6.88 5.91
N LYS A 90 7.75 -6.70 6.31
CA LYS A 90 8.51 -7.76 6.99
C LYS A 90 8.07 -7.95 8.44
N ASP A 91 7.82 -6.88 9.18
CA ASP A 91 7.61 -6.96 10.63
C ASP A 91 6.15 -7.28 11.01
N PHE A 92 5.18 -7.01 10.13
CA PHE A 92 3.76 -7.15 10.42
C PHE A 92 3.08 -8.19 9.53
N SER A 93 2.07 -8.88 10.08
CA SER A 93 1.25 -9.80 9.30
C SER A 93 0.48 -9.04 8.22
N PRO A 94 0.35 -9.60 7.00
CA PRO A 94 -0.43 -9.01 5.92
C PRO A 94 -1.88 -8.68 6.30
N GLN A 95 -2.45 -9.46 7.23
CA GLN A 95 -3.81 -9.24 7.75
C GLN A 95 -3.89 -7.97 8.60
N HIS A 96 -2.90 -7.74 9.47
CA HIS A 96 -2.86 -6.55 10.34
C HIS A 96 -2.66 -5.28 9.53
N ILE A 97 -1.81 -5.34 8.49
CA ILE A 97 -1.61 -4.21 7.55
C ILE A 97 -2.92 -3.86 6.85
N ALA A 98 -3.63 -4.85 6.31
CA ALA A 98 -4.92 -4.63 5.65
C ALA A 98 -5.95 -3.98 6.59
N ILE A 99 -6.08 -4.48 7.82
CA ILE A 99 -7.00 -3.92 8.82
C ILE A 99 -6.61 -2.49 9.20
N ALA A 100 -5.31 -2.21 9.37
CA ALA A 100 -4.82 -0.89 9.72
C ALA A 100 -5.12 0.15 8.63
N ILE A 101 -4.98 -0.23 7.36
CA ILE A 101 -5.30 0.63 6.22
C ILE A 101 -6.81 0.90 6.16
N ILE A 102 -7.65 -0.12 6.36
CA ILE A 102 -9.10 0.06 6.42
C ILE A 102 -9.47 1.02 7.55
N TYR A 103 -8.89 0.83 8.73
CA TYR A 103 -9.13 1.71 9.87
C TYR A 103 -8.70 3.15 9.58
N LEU A 104 -7.53 3.34 8.97
CA LEU A 104 -7.03 4.65 8.58
C LEU A 104 -8.02 5.33 7.62
N VAL A 105 -8.48 4.61 6.60
CA VAL A 105 -9.46 5.12 5.61
C VAL A 105 -10.80 5.44 6.26
N ILE A 106 -11.30 4.61 7.18
CA ILE A 106 -12.52 4.89 7.93
C ILE A 106 -12.39 6.20 8.72
N LYS A 107 -11.25 6.41 9.40
CA LYS A 107 -10.99 7.61 10.20
C LYS A 107 -10.78 8.86 9.33
N THR A 108 -10.11 8.75 8.18
CA THR A 108 -9.85 9.91 7.31
C THR A 108 -11.10 10.38 6.57
N TYR A 109 -11.98 9.45 6.16
CA TYR A 109 -13.21 9.76 5.43
C TYR A 109 -14.45 9.91 6.33
N GLY A 110 -14.32 9.70 7.65
CA GLY A 110 -15.42 9.81 8.60
C GLY A 110 -16.52 8.76 8.34
N LEU A 111 -16.13 7.56 7.91
CA LEU A 111 -17.07 6.45 7.71
C LEU A 111 -17.47 5.89 9.09
N ASN A 112 -18.76 5.59 9.26
CA ASN A 112 -19.26 5.02 10.50
C ASN A 112 -19.66 3.57 10.28
N ILE A 113 -19.20 2.70 11.18
CA ILE A 113 -19.66 1.31 11.27
C ILE A 113 -20.81 1.30 12.29
N PRO A 114 -21.97 0.72 11.96
CA PRO A 114 -23.09 0.60 12.90
C PRO A 114 -22.66 -0.08 14.20
N GLY A 115 -22.99 0.54 15.34
CA GLY A 115 -22.67 0.00 16.66
C GLY A 115 -21.24 0.27 17.15
N VAL A 116 -20.49 1.15 16.49
CA VAL A 116 -19.16 1.59 16.93
C VAL A 116 -19.18 3.10 17.16
N THR A 117 -19.04 3.50 18.42
CA THR A 117 -19.02 4.90 18.85
C THR A 117 -17.66 5.30 19.44
N THR A 118 -16.92 4.32 19.99
CA THR A 118 -15.63 4.54 20.67
C THR A 118 -14.46 3.85 19.95
N ASP A 119 -13.26 4.40 20.06
CA ASP A 119 -12.02 3.83 19.49
C ASP A 119 -11.72 2.40 19.98
N GLU A 120 -12.10 2.07 21.21
CA GLU A 120 -11.93 0.72 21.76
C GLU A 120 -12.86 -0.30 21.11
N GLU A 121 -14.06 0.13 20.70
CA GLU A 121 -15.05 -0.74 20.03
C GLU A 121 -14.62 -1.05 18.59
N HIS A 122 -13.79 -0.20 17.98
CA HIS A 122 -13.22 -0.50 16.67
C HIS A 122 -12.37 -1.79 16.70
N ILE A 123 -11.74 -2.14 17.83
CA ILE A 123 -10.98 -3.38 17.95
C ILE A 123 -11.89 -4.62 17.89
N ASN A 124 -13.17 -4.51 18.28
CA ASN A 124 -14.07 -5.66 18.35
C ASN A 124 -14.42 -6.22 16.98
N TRP A 125 -14.75 -5.36 16.00
CA TRP A 125 -14.99 -5.83 14.64
C TRP A 125 -13.70 -6.28 13.95
N MET A 126 -12.55 -5.68 14.29
CA MET A 126 -11.25 -6.11 13.76
C MET A 126 -10.89 -7.53 14.20
N LYS A 127 -11.23 -7.90 15.44
CA LYS A 127 -11.02 -9.25 15.98
C LYS A 127 -11.79 -10.33 15.21
N VAL A 128 -12.88 -9.97 14.52
CA VAL A 128 -13.62 -10.89 13.62
C VAL A 128 -12.75 -11.32 12.44
N PHE A 129 -11.90 -10.42 11.94
CA PHE A 129 -11.00 -10.70 10.82
C PHE A 129 -9.66 -11.28 11.25
N SER A 130 -9.14 -10.86 12.41
CA SER A 130 -7.89 -11.37 12.97
C SER A 130 -7.94 -11.35 14.50
N SER A 131 -7.98 -12.52 15.12
CA SER A 131 -8.03 -12.66 16.59
C SER A 131 -6.76 -12.15 17.29
N THR A 132 -5.66 -12.00 16.56
CA THR A 132 -4.35 -11.60 17.08
C THR A 132 -4.13 -10.09 17.07
N ILE A 133 -5.08 -9.31 16.52
CA ILE A 133 -4.92 -7.86 16.44
C ILE A 133 -5.06 -7.21 17.83
N THR A 134 -4.13 -6.31 18.13
CA THR A 134 -4.09 -5.52 19.36
C THR A 134 -3.98 -4.04 18.99
N ALA A 135 -4.51 -3.15 19.84
CA ALA A 135 -4.44 -1.70 19.63
C ALA A 135 -2.99 -1.18 19.45
N ASP A 136 -2.03 -1.75 20.18
CA ASP A 136 -0.60 -1.40 20.05
C ASP A 136 -0.05 -1.69 18.64
N ILE A 137 -0.37 -2.85 18.07
CA ILE A 137 0.03 -3.23 16.70
C ILE A 137 -0.59 -2.26 15.69
N LEU A 138 -1.88 -1.96 15.86
CA LEU A 138 -2.60 -1.04 14.99
C LEU A 138 -1.95 0.36 14.99
N VAL A 139 -1.69 0.91 16.18
CA VAL A 139 -1.03 2.22 16.35
C VAL A 139 0.36 2.21 15.71
N LYS A 140 1.16 1.17 15.94
CA LYS A 140 2.50 1.05 15.34
C LYS A 140 2.47 1.07 13.82
N ILE A 141 1.56 0.33 13.19
CA ILE A 141 1.41 0.31 11.73
C ILE A 141 1.01 1.70 11.22
N ILE A 142 0.00 2.33 11.82
CA ILE A 142 -0.50 3.65 11.41
C ILE A 142 0.58 4.72 11.59
N THR A 143 1.31 4.72 12.70
CA THR A 143 2.41 5.65 12.93
C THR A 143 3.50 5.47 11.87
N ARG A 144 3.80 4.23 11.47
CA ARG A 144 4.79 3.97 10.41
C ARG A 144 4.32 4.49 9.05
N ILE A 145 3.06 4.25 8.68
CA ILE A 145 2.44 4.81 7.46
C ILE A 145 2.47 6.33 7.48
N ASN A 146 2.08 6.97 8.58
CA ASN A 146 2.14 8.43 8.71
C ASN A 146 3.56 8.98 8.64
N THR A 147 4.54 8.23 9.15
CA THR A 147 5.96 8.62 9.07
C THR A 147 6.47 8.59 7.64
N LEU A 148 6.04 7.59 6.86
CA LEU A 148 6.33 7.50 5.42
C LEU A 148 5.82 8.74 4.69
N TYR A 149 4.55 9.11 4.87
CA TYR A 149 3.98 10.29 4.21
C TYR A 149 4.67 11.60 4.64
N LYS A 150 4.99 11.76 5.93
CA LYS A 150 5.77 12.92 6.41
C LYS A 150 7.16 13.00 5.79
N TYR A 151 7.79 11.86 5.55
CA TYR A 151 9.10 11.82 4.88
C TYR A 151 8.97 12.27 3.42
N VAL A 152 7.98 11.75 2.70
CA VAL A 152 7.71 12.13 1.30
C VAL A 152 7.44 13.62 1.19
N GLU A 153 6.57 14.18 2.04
CA GLU A 153 6.27 15.61 2.08
C GLU A 153 7.54 16.46 2.23
N ARG A 154 8.41 16.13 3.19
CA ARG A 154 9.70 16.82 3.36
C ARG A 154 10.58 16.75 2.12
N THR A 155 10.68 15.61 1.45
CA THR A 155 11.49 15.50 0.23
C THR A 155 10.97 16.37 -0.90
N LEU A 156 9.64 16.51 -1.03
CA LEU A 156 9.01 17.38 -2.02
C LEU A 156 9.31 18.86 -1.71
N GLU A 157 9.21 19.28 -0.45
CA GLU A 157 9.54 20.66 -0.04
C GLU A 157 10.99 21.04 -0.37
N HIS A 158 11.96 20.16 -0.10
CA HIS A 158 13.37 20.38 -0.42
C HIS A 158 13.63 20.46 -1.94
N SER A 159 12.93 19.65 -2.74
CA SER A 159 13.04 19.72 -4.20
C SER A 159 12.46 21.01 -4.80
N SER A 160 11.37 21.53 -4.20
CA SER A 160 10.71 22.77 -4.60
C SER A 160 11.48 24.05 -4.21
N SER A 161 12.33 23.97 -3.18
CA SER A 161 13.18 25.08 -2.74
C SER A 161 14.52 25.11 -3.50
N ALA A 162 15.09 23.95 -3.85
CA ALA A 162 16.27 23.85 -4.70
C ALA A 162 16.03 24.33 -6.15
N THR A 163 14.80 24.20 -6.65
CA THR A 163 14.41 24.70 -7.98
C THR A 163 14.21 26.22 -8.00
N LYS A 164 13.91 26.85 -6.86
CA LYS A 164 13.78 28.32 -6.74
C LYS A 164 15.11 29.06 -6.54
N SER A 165 16.18 28.37 -6.12
CA SER A 165 17.52 28.97 -5.97
C SER A 165 18.36 28.98 -7.26
N HIS A 166 17.85 28.39 -8.33
CA HIS A 166 18.49 28.34 -9.65
C HIS A 166 17.73 29.12 -10.74
N SER A 167 16.78 29.98 -10.34
CA SER A 167 16.15 31.01 -11.19
C SER A 167 16.43 32.39 -10.61
#